data_AF-A0A1H7L190-F1
#
_entry.id   AF-A0A1H7L190-F1
#
_cell.length_a   1.000
_cell.length_b   1.000
_cell.length_c   1.000
_cell.angle_alpha   90.00
_cell.angle_beta   90.00
_cell.angle_gamma   90.00
#
_symmetry.space_group_name_H-M   'P 1'
#
loop_
_entity.id
_entity.type
_entity.pdbx_description
1 polymer ?
#
loop_
_entity_poly.entity_id
_entity_poly.type
_entity_poly.pdbx_seq_one_letter_code
_entity_poly.pdbx_strand_id
1 'polypeptide(L)'
;MIINWQEEITRIDPEMKFRAEGGWLKTIEKLDKSVKNGYSLVGDFVKAGDFEENYDEGIYLDCNKEKTGRKTQQDYRLFRFRDGKVRLLDMVIDGENGWAVDLWDAVEDEL
;
A
#
# COMPACT_ATOMS: atom_id res chain seq x y z
N MET A 1 -12.53 8.02 -9.16
CA MET A 1 -13.77 7.93 -8.35
C MET A 1 -13.48 8.46 -6.96
N ILE A 2 -14.38 9.25 -6.36
CA ILE A 2 -14.14 9.84 -5.04
C ILE A 2 -14.31 8.76 -3.98
N ILE A 3 -13.24 8.47 -3.23
CA ILE A 3 -13.24 7.52 -2.13
C ILE A 3 -12.30 8.00 -1.02
N ASN A 4 -12.66 7.73 0.23
CA ASN A 4 -11.74 7.82 1.36
C ASN A 4 -11.11 6.44 1.59
N TRP A 5 -9.95 6.20 0.97
CA TRP A 5 -9.30 4.89 1.08
C TRP A 5 -8.78 4.60 2.49
N GLN A 6 -8.49 5.63 3.29
CA GLN A 6 -8.10 5.45 4.68
C GLN A 6 -9.23 4.81 5.48
N GLU A 7 -10.47 5.29 5.32
CA GLU A 7 -11.62 4.67 5.96
C GLU A 7 -11.77 3.20 5.55
N GLU A 8 -11.57 2.90 4.27
CA GLU A 8 -11.68 1.53 3.76
C GLU A 8 -10.58 0.61 4.32
N ILE A 9 -9.33 1.07 4.36
CA ILE A 9 -8.23 0.25 4.88
C ILE A 9 -8.33 0.10 6.40
N THR A 10 -8.81 1.11 7.13
CA THR A 10 -9.06 1.03 8.57
C THR A 10 -10.25 0.12 8.89
N ARG A 11 -11.21 -0.07 7.97
CA ARG A 11 -12.24 -1.12 8.11
C ARG A 11 -11.65 -2.52 7.99
N ILE A 12 -10.61 -2.68 7.17
CA ILE A 12 -9.90 -3.96 6.99
C ILE A 12 -8.97 -4.23 8.18
N ASP A 13 -8.26 -3.22 8.65
CA ASP A 13 -7.31 -3.28 9.77
C ASP A 13 -7.61 -2.15 10.78
N PRO A 14 -8.54 -2.39 11.74
CA PRO A 14 -9.00 -1.36 12.68
C PRO A 14 -8.01 -1.03 13.79
N GLU A 15 -6.98 -1.87 13.99
CA GLU A 15 -5.96 -1.65 15.03
C GLU A 15 -4.78 -0.79 14.51
N MET A 16 -4.66 -0.63 13.19
CA MET A 16 -3.62 0.17 12.55
C MET A 16 -3.67 1.63 12.98
N LYS A 17 -2.51 2.17 13.36
CA LYS A 17 -2.34 3.63 13.50
C LYS A 17 -1.92 4.23 12.18
N PHE A 18 -2.90 4.66 11.41
CA PHE A 18 -2.68 5.27 10.09
C PHE A 18 -1.69 6.44 10.16
N ARG A 19 -0.59 6.30 9.44
CA ARG A 19 0.48 7.29 9.21
C ARG A 19 1.03 7.95 10.48
N ALA A 20 0.96 7.28 11.64
CA ALA A 20 1.36 7.89 12.91
C ALA A 20 2.83 8.37 12.91
N GLU A 21 3.71 7.69 12.17
CA GLU A 21 5.11 8.07 11.96
C GLU A 21 5.39 8.38 10.48
N GLY A 22 4.34 8.68 9.71
CA GLY A 22 4.38 8.98 8.28
C GLY A 22 4.13 7.77 7.39
N GLY A 23 4.54 7.90 6.12
CA GLY A 23 4.28 6.91 5.09
C GLY A 23 4.03 7.55 3.74
N TRP A 24 3.74 6.72 2.75
CA TRP A 24 3.37 7.13 1.41
C TRP A 24 2.40 6.15 0.75
N LEU A 25 1.75 6.61 -0.30
CA LEU A 25 0.96 5.80 -1.21
C LEU A 25 1.53 5.97 -2.62
N LYS A 26 1.57 4.89 -3.40
CA LYS A 26 1.96 4.95 -4.80
C LYS A 26 1.12 3.99 -5.64
N THR A 27 1.01 4.26 -6.94
CA THR A 27 0.46 3.31 -7.91
C THR A 27 1.48 2.23 -8.24
N ILE A 28 0.99 1.07 -8.67
CA ILE A 28 1.78 0.01 -9.29
C ILE A 28 1.28 -0.19 -10.71
N GLU A 29 2.11 0.17 -11.68
CA GLU A 29 1.82 0.01 -13.10
C GLU A 29 2.64 -1.12 -13.72
N LYS A 30 3.83 -1.40 -13.16
CA LYS A 30 4.76 -2.40 -13.68
C LYS A 30 5.54 -3.07 -12.56
N LEU A 31 6.05 -4.25 -12.86
CA LEU A 31 6.94 -5.01 -11.99
C LEU A 31 8.33 -5.13 -12.64
N ASP A 32 9.36 -4.63 -11.96
CA ASP A 32 10.77 -4.77 -12.34
C ASP A 32 11.49 -5.76 -11.43
N LYS A 33 11.61 -7.01 -11.90
CA LYS A 33 12.27 -8.11 -11.16
C LYS A 33 13.80 -8.02 -11.16
N SER A 34 14.41 -7.00 -11.78
CA SER A 34 15.87 -6.79 -11.74
C SER A 34 16.38 -6.34 -10.37
N VAL A 35 15.49 -5.72 -9.58
CA VAL A 35 15.72 -5.27 -8.20
C VAL A 35 14.76 -6.01 -7.26
N LYS A 36 15.13 -6.19 -5.99
CA LYS A 36 14.33 -6.96 -5.00
C LYS A 36 13.73 -6.11 -3.89
N ASN A 37 13.88 -4.79 -3.96
CA ASN A 37 13.40 -3.86 -2.96
C ASN A 37 12.17 -3.09 -3.49
N GLY A 38 11.70 -2.07 -2.77
CA GLY A 38 10.52 -1.30 -3.18
C GLY A 38 10.59 -0.65 -4.57
N TYR A 39 11.76 -0.59 -5.22
CA TYR A 39 11.90 -0.14 -6.61
C TYR A 39 11.42 -1.17 -7.64
N SER A 40 11.27 -2.45 -7.25
CA SER A 40 10.69 -3.46 -8.13
C SER A 40 9.23 -3.16 -8.45
N LEU A 41 8.55 -2.48 -7.53
CA LEU A 41 7.15 -2.11 -7.66
C LEU A 41 7.09 -0.72 -8.32
N VAL A 42 6.99 -0.67 -9.64
CA VAL A 42 7.14 0.56 -10.43
C VAL A 42 5.79 1.26 -10.60
N GLY A 43 5.78 2.56 -10.30
CA GLY A 43 4.65 3.47 -10.51
C GLY A 43 4.89 4.80 -9.81
N ASP A 44 3.86 5.62 -9.71
CA ASP A 44 3.95 7.02 -9.28
C ASP A 44 3.41 7.22 -7.87
N PHE A 45 4.06 8.12 -7.11
CA PHE A 45 3.55 8.53 -5.80
C PHE A 45 2.29 9.35 -5.97
N VAL A 46 1.25 8.97 -5.23
CA VAL A 46 -0.03 9.65 -5.25
C VAL A 46 -0.28 10.31 -3.90
N LYS A 47 -1.17 11.30 -3.91
CA LYS A 47 -1.62 11.93 -2.69
C LYS A 47 -2.47 10.93 -1.90
N ALA A 48 -2.32 10.99 -0.58
CA ALA A 48 -2.90 10.05 0.35
C ALA A 48 -3.15 10.74 1.69
N GLY A 49 -4.25 10.40 2.36
CA GLY A 49 -4.62 10.95 3.65
C GLY A 49 -6.02 10.52 4.07
N ASP A 50 -6.54 11.22 5.07
CA ASP A 50 -7.85 11.01 5.70
C ASP A 50 -9.01 11.73 4.99
N PHE A 51 -8.81 12.11 3.73
CA PHE A 51 -9.76 12.88 2.94
C PHE A 51 -10.21 12.13 1.70
N GLU A 52 -11.42 12.47 1.24
CA GLU A 52 -11.97 11.99 -0.02
C GLU A 52 -11.18 12.54 -1.21
N GLU A 53 -10.69 11.65 -2.08
CA GLU A 53 -9.97 12.04 -3.29
C GLU A 53 -10.36 11.13 -4.46
N ASN A 54 -10.19 11.63 -5.69
CA ASN A 54 -10.36 10.81 -6.88
C ASN A 54 -9.12 9.93 -7.08
N TYR A 55 -9.27 8.64 -6.81
CA TYR A 55 -8.30 7.63 -7.22
C TYR A 55 -8.75 6.99 -8.53
N ASP A 56 -7.77 6.69 -9.39
CA ASP A 56 -7.97 5.89 -10.59
C ASP A 56 -8.10 4.41 -10.22
N GLU A 57 -8.73 3.65 -11.11
CA GLU A 57 -8.75 2.20 -10.95
C GLU A 57 -7.36 1.63 -11.22
N GLY A 58 -6.91 0.72 -10.36
CA GLY A 58 -5.56 0.18 -10.46
C GLY A 58 -5.06 -0.42 -9.17
N ILE A 59 -3.80 -0.83 -9.20
CA ILE A 59 -3.09 -1.40 -8.06
C ILE A 59 -2.32 -0.29 -7.36
N TYR A 60 -2.39 -0.26 -6.04
CA TYR A 60 -1.79 0.73 -5.19
C TYR A 60 -1.04 0.05 -4.05
N LEU A 61 0.06 0.69 -3.66
CA LEU A 61 0.91 0.25 -2.57
C LEU A 61 0.97 1.33 -1.50
N ASP A 62 0.41 0.99 -0.35
CA ASP A 62 0.52 1.77 0.87
C ASP A 62 1.74 1.34 1.67
N CYS A 63 2.49 2.33 2.16
CA CYS A 63 3.57 2.15 3.14
C CYS A 63 3.21 2.85 4.45
N ASN A 64 2.55 2.17 5.38
CA ASN A 64 2.22 2.74 6.69
C ASN A 64 3.42 2.68 7.64
N LYS A 65 3.76 3.80 8.31
CA LYS A 65 4.72 3.80 9.41
C LYS A 65 4.02 4.14 10.71
N GLU A 66 4.20 3.29 11.72
CA GLU A 66 3.62 3.49 13.03
C GLU A 66 4.57 3.12 14.17
N LYS A 67 4.26 3.58 15.38
CA LYS A 67 5.02 3.25 16.58
C LYS A 67 4.44 2.02 17.27
N THR A 68 5.22 0.96 17.27
CA THR A 68 4.98 -0.26 18.06
C THR A 68 5.96 -0.30 19.22
N GLY A 69 5.50 0.19 20.38
CA GLY A 69 6.34 0.36 21.56
C GLY A 69 7.43 1.42 21.36
N ARG A 70 8.71 0.99 21.35
CA ARG A 70 9.88 1.87 21.14
C ARG A 70 10.43 1.84 19.72
N LYS A 71 9.90 0.98 18.84
CA LYS A 71 10.36 0.82 17.46
C LYS A 71 9.33 1.40 16.50
N THR A 72 9.80 1.88 15.35
CA THR A 72 8.94 2.23 14.21
C THR A 72 8.75 0.96 13.39
N GLN A 73 7.50 0.53 13.28
CA GLN A 73 7.06 -0.55 12.40
C GLN A 73 6.72 0.05 11.04
N GLN A 74 7.07 -0.66 9.97
CA GLN A 74 6.80 -0.23 8.60
C GLN A 74 6.08 -1.34 7.83
N ASP A 75 4.78 -1.12 7.62
CA ASP A 75 3.91 -2.08 6.95
C ASP A 75 3.66 -1.66 5.51
N TYR A 76 3.58 -2.65 4.63
CA TYR A 76 3.28 -2.46 3.23
C TYR A 76 1.99 -3.20 2.88
N ARG A 77 1.01 -2.48 2.35
CA ARG A 77 -0.29 -3.05 1.96
C ARG A 77 -0.51 -2.83 0.47
N LEU A 78 -0.66 -3.93 -0.26
CA LEU A 78 -1.01 -3.92 -1.67
C LEU A 78 -2.52 -4.04 -1.79
N PHE A 79 -3.16 -3.11 -2.49
CA PHE A 79 -4.59 -3.16 -2.71
C PHE A 79 -4.96 -2.69 -4.11
N ARG A 80 -6.13 -3.12 -4.56
CA ARG A 80 -6.73 -2.68 -5.82
C ARG A 80 -7.92 -1.78 -5.56
N PHE A 81 -7.94 -0.62 -6.23
CA PHE A 81 -9.18 0.14 -6.40
C PHE A 81 -9.90 -0.37 -7.65
N ARG A 82 -11.15 -0.78 -7.46
CA ARG A 82 -12.04 -1.19 -8.54
C ARG A 82 -13.48 -0.97 -8.13
N ASP A 83 -14.30 -0.43 -9.02
CA ASP A 83 -15.74 -0.21 -8.80
C ASP A 83 -16.06 0.55 -7.49
N GLY A 84 -15.18 1.48 -7.09
CA GLY A 84 -15.37 2.29 -5.88
C GLY A 84 -15.13 1.56 -4.56
N LYS A 85 -14.42 0.44 -4.61
CA LYS A 85 -14.05 -0.34 -3.42
C LYS A 85 -12.56 -0.57 -3.38
N VAL A 86 -12.03 -0.67 -2.16
CA VAL A 86 -10.67 -1.13 -1.90
C VAL A 86 -10.71 -2.63 -1.63
N ARG A 87 -9.89 -3.38 -2.36
CA ARG A 87 -9.63 -4.78 -2.06
C ARG A 87 -8.17 -4.95 -1.67
N LEU A 88 -7.92 -5.39 -0.43
CA LEU A 88 -6.59 -5.82 -0.02
C LEU A 88 -6.21 -7.07 -0.82
N LEU A 89 -5.07 -7.01 -1.50
CA LEU A 89 -4.50 -8.09 -2.29
C LEU A 89 -3.51 -8.88 -1.44
N ASP A 90 -2.57 -8.18 -0.82
CA ASP A 90 -1.56 -8.77 0.04
C ASP A 90 -0.94 -7.71 0.98
N MET A 91 -0.20 -8.15 1.99
CA MET A 91 0.45 -7.27 2.96
C MET A 91 1.72 -7.87 3.55
N VAL A 92 2.69 -6.99 3.82
CA VAL A 92 3.91 -7.31 4.56
C VAL A 92 3.95 -6.45 5.81
N ILE A 93 3.94 -7.09 6.98
CA ILE A 93 4.08 -6.44 8.29
C ILE A 93 5.56 -6.30 8.64
N ASP A 94 5.95 -5.12 9.14
CA ASP A 94 7.32 -4.80 9.55
C ASP A 94 8.38 -5.18 8.48
N GLY A 95 8.14 -4.75 7.24
CA GLY A 95 8.88 -5.21 6.07
C GLY A 95 10.37 -4.84 6.09
N GLU A 96 11.21 -5.86 6.10
CA GLU A 96 12.67 -5.75 6.08
C GLU A 96 13.24 -5.72 4.64
N ASN A 97 14.58 -5.71 4.49
CA ASN A 97 15.22 -5.74 3.18
C ASN A 97 14.71 -6.91 2.32
N GLY A 98 14.07 -6.60 1.19
CA GLY A 98 13.54 -7.60 0.28
C GLY A 98 12.02 -7.79 0.33
N TRP A 99 11.31 -7.11 1.23
CA TRP A 99 9.85 -7.22 1.42
C TRP A 99 9.04 -7.11 0.12
N ALA A 100 9.56 -6.38 -0.87
CA ALA A 100 8.85 -6.16 -2.13
C ALA A 100 8.64 -7.46 -2.91
N VAL A 101 9.54 -8.44 -2.76
CA VAL A 101 9.45 -9.75 -3.44
C VAL A 101 8.22 -10.53 -2.98
N ASP A 102 7.84 -10.39 -1.70
CA ASP A 102 6.69 -11.08 -1.13
C ASP A 102 5.37 -10.61 -1.79
N LEU A 103 5.35 -9.41 -2.37
CA LEU A 103 4.19 -8.84 -3.07
C LEU A 103 4.18 -9.13 -4.58
N TRP A 104 5.22 -9.75 -5.15
CA TRP A 104 5.34 -9.90 -6.61
C TRP A 104 4.23 -10.77 -7.20
N ASP A 105 3.94 -11.89 -6.57
CA ASP A 105 2.91 -12.83 -7.05
C ASP A 105 1.53 -12.14 -7.10
N ALA A 106 1.20 -11.35 -6.07
CA ALA A 106 -0.04 -10.58 -6.01
C ALA A 106 -0.11 -9.45 -7.05
N VAL A 107 1.03 -8.82 -7.38
CA VAL A 107 1.09 -7.82 -8.46
C VAL A 107 0.94 -8.46 -9.83
N GLU A 108 1.55 -9.63 -10.06
CA GLU A 108 1.47 -10.34 -11.34
C GLU A 108 0.08 -10.91 -11.64
N ASP A 109 -0.68 -11.30 -10.61
CA ASP A 109 -2.06 -11.77 -10.79
C ASP A 109 -3.02 -10.64 -11.25
N GLU A 110 -2.69 -9.39 -10.91
CA GLU A 110 -3.60 -8.25 -11.07
C GLU A 110 -3.25 -7.32 -12.24
N LEU A 111 -2.00 -7.36 -12.75
CA LEU A 111 -1.51 -6.66 -13.94
C LEU A 111 -1.91 -7.36 -15.25
#